data_AF-T0K7W7-F1
#
_entry.id   AF-T0K7W7-F1
#
_cell.length_a   1.000
_cell.length_b   1.000
_cell.length_c   1.000
_cell.angle_alpha   90.00
_cell.angle_beta   90.00
_cell.angle_gamma   90.00
#
_symmetry.space_group_name_H-M   'P 1'
#
loop_
_entity.id
_entity.type
_entity.pdbx_description
1 polymer ?
#
loop_
_entity_poly.entity_id
_entity_poly.type
_entity_poly.pdbx_seq_one_letter_code
_entity_poly.pdbx_strand_id
1 'polypeptide(L)'
;MSKSTGNFLTMQDVARKFGADAARIGLADAGDTNGDSNFEEDVANQAILRLYTLREWCDDVVKNKSELRTGEFNFFDKVFNNEMNVIAKEAIQQYTDTSYKLALKASFYDFNNALSFYRESCSSIKMHHDLVIRFIELQCLLIAVVAPHWAESVWVEILGKPTSIQQATFPEIPETDAALTAARKYISVTASNVNSAESLQLKKKAKGKETSFDPKKPKKLTVFMSESFPQWQQAYIDLLKEMWNPATNSVDDKALNGKIAKMGEMKKAMPFVQGLKRRLQAGEPANAVLERKLAFDEKAVLVDMVDGLKRSANLVEVSIVAVEEGSKKGTDLISGATVENLPPNAEGAVPGAPNFLFANVESS
;
A
#
# COMPACT_ATOMS: atom_id res chain seq x y z
N MET A 1 -29.85 -20.69 -6.90
CA MET A 1 -29.62 -22.16 -6.91
C MET A 1 -30.92 -22.88 -7.26
N SER A 2 -30.88 -23.85 -8.19
CA SER A 2 -32.05 -24.67 -8.56
C SER A 2 -31.65 -26.13 -8.78
N LYS A 3 -32.36 -27.05 -8.09
CA LYS A 3 -32.19 -28.50 -8.23
C LYS A 3 -32.44 -28.98 -9.66
N SER A 4 -33.41 -28.40 -10.36
CA SER A 4 -33.79 -28.83 -11.72
C SER A 4 -32.70 -28.54 -12.75
N THR A 5 -31.84 -27.55 -12.50
CA THR A 5 -30.72 -27.17 -13.37
C THR A 5 -29.39 -27.82 -12.99
N GLY A 6 -29.36 -28.66 -11.94
CA GLY A 6 -28.13 -29.24 -11.39
C GLY A 6 -27.26 -28.25 -10.58
N ASN A 7 -27.59 -26.95 -10.57
CA ASN A 7 -26.92 -25.93 -9.78
C ASN A 7 -27.50 -25.85 -8.35
N PHE A 8 -27.17 -26.84 -7.52
CA PHE A 8 -27.61 -26.96 -6.14
C PHE A 8 -26.57 -27.67 -5.26
N LEU A 9 -26.27 -27.08 -4.10
CA LEU A 9 -25.43 -27.69 -3.07
C LEU A 9 -26.17 -27.66 -1.73
N THR A 10 -26.20 -28.78 -1.01
CA THR A 10 -26.63 -28.78 0.40
C THR A 10 -25.50 -28.29 1.30
N MET A 11 -25.83 -27.88 2.53
CA MET A 11 -24.82 -27.54 3.53
C MET A 11 -23.80 -28.68 3.75
N GLN A 12 -24.28 -29.94 3.73
CA GLN A 12 -23.42 -31.11 3.88
C GLN A 12 -22.48 -31.29 2.69
N ASP A 13 -22.97 -31.04 1.46
CA ASP A 13 -22.13 -31.09 0.25
C ASP A 13 -21.04 -30.04 0.30
N VAL A 14 -21.39 -28.79 0.68
CA VAL A 14 -20.43 -27.70 0.82
C VAL A 14 -19.38 -28.03 1.89
N ALA A 15 -19.79 -28.47 3.07
CA ALA A 15 -18.86 -28.83 4.15
C ALA A 15 -17.95 -30.00 3.78
N ARG A 16 -18.46 -31.02 3.06
CA ARG A 16 -17.66 -32.16 2.60
C ARG A 16 -16.68 -31.75 1.48
N LYS A 17 -17.09 -30.85 0.59
CA LYS A 17 -16.30 -30.44 -0.57
C LYS A 17 -15.17 -29.48 -0.20
N PHE A 18 -15.42 -28.52 0.69
CA PHE A 18 -14.46 -27.46 1.00
C PHE A 18 -13.95 -27.48 2.44
N GLY A 19 -14.60 -28.19 3.35
CA GLY A 19 -14.41 -28.00 4.79
C GLY A 19 -15.19 -26.81 5.33
N ALA A 20 -15.43 -26.80 6.64
CA ALA A 20 -16.32 -25.82 7.28
C ALA A 20 -15.82 -24.37 7.13
N ASP A 21 -14.53 -24.13 7.36
CA ASP A 21 -13.99 -22.77 7.40
C ASP A 21 -13.85 -22.16 6.01
N ALA A 22 -13.35 -22.91 5.02
CA ALA A 22 -13.27 -22.44 3.65
C ALA A 22 -14.67 -22.16 3.06
N ALA A 23 -15.66 -22.99 3.40
CA ALA A 23 -17.05 -22.74 3.07
C ALA A 23 -17.59 -21.44 3.69
N ARG A 24 -17.31 -21.21 4.99
CA ARG A 24 -17.71 -19.97 5.69
C ARG A 24 -17.04 -18.74 5.11
N ILE A 25 -15.77 -18.83 4.67
CA ILE A 25 -15.10 -17.76 3.93
C ILE A 25 -15.83 -17.48 2.61
N GLY A 26 -16.14 -18.51 1.82
CA GLY A 26 -16.90 -18.35 0.57
C GLY A 26 -18.29 -17.74 0.79
N LEU A 27 -18.95 -18.07 1.91
CA LEU A 27 -20.24 -17.48 2.29
C LEU A 27 -20.12 -16.03 2.73
N ALA A 28 -19.09 -15.67 3.52
CA ALA A 28 -18.84 -14.29 3.92
C ALA A 28 -18.47 -13.42 2.71
N ASP A 29 -17.77 -13.97 1.71
CA ASP A 29 -17.41 -13.27 0.48
C ASP A 29 -18.58 -13.09 -0.50
N ALA A 30 -19.66 -13.87 -0.35
CA ALA A 30 -20.76 -13.95 -1.31
C ALA A 30 -21.53 -12.63 -1.50
N GLY A 31 -21.54 -11.76 -0.49
CA GLY A 31 -22.19 -10.46 -0.55
C GLY A 31 -22.74 -10.00 0.81
N ASP A 32 -22.73 -8.69 1.01
CA ASP A 32 -23.24 -7.99 2.20
C ASP A 32 -24.22 -6.85 1.84
N THR A 33 -24.68 -6.83 0.59
CA THR A 33 -25.72 -5.89 0.13
C THR A 33 -27.10 -6.55 0.22
N ASN A 34 -28.16 -5.75 0.09
CA ASN A 34 -29.53 -6.26 0.00
C ASN A 34 -29.85 -7.00 -1.32
N GLY A 35 -28.90 -7.07 -2.26
CA GLY A 35 -29.04 -7.82 -3.50
C GLY A 35 -28.76 -9.31 -3.32
N ASP A 36 -29.01 -10.09 -4.37
CA ASP A 36 -28.72 -11.53 -4.37
C ASP A 36 -27.23 -11.77 -4.18
N SER A 37 -26.88 -12.52 -3.12
CA SER A 37 -25.51 -12.94 -2.86
C SER A 37 -25.09 -14.09 -3.78
N ASN A 38 -23.81 -14.14 -4.13
CA ASN A 38 -23.26 -15.13 -5.05
C ASN A 38 -22.20 -16.00 -4.37
N PHE A 39 -22.53 -17.27 -4.10
CA PHE A 39 -21.54 -18.21 -3.60
C PHE A 39 -20.71 -18.78 -4.76
N GLU A 40 -19.43 -18.42 -4.79
CA GLU A 40 -18.49 -18.88 -5.81
C GLU A 40 -17.62 -20.03 -5.26
N GLU A 41 -17.79 -21.23 -5.83
CA GLU A 41 -17.02 -22.41 -5.43
C GLU A 41 -15.51 -22.21 -5.58
N ASP A 42 -15.07 -21.39 -6.54
CA ASP A 42 -13.67 -21.04 -6.75
C ASP A 42 -13.09 -20.23 -5.59
N VAL A 43 -13.88 -19.35 -4.97
CA VAL A 43 -13.47 -18.60 -3.76
C VAL A 43 -13.29 -19.55 -2.59
N ALA A 44 -14.23 -20.50 -2.39
CA ALA A 44 -14.11 -21.52 -1.35
C ALA A 44 -12.88 -22.42 -1.58
N ASN A 45 -12.63 -22.86 -2.83
CA ASN A 45 -11.44 -23.65 -3.17
C ASN A 45 -10.13 -22.88 -2.88
N GLN A 46 -10.05 -21.60 -3.25
CA GLN A 46 -8.87 -20.77 -2.96
C GLN A 46 -8.68 -20.56 -1.46
N ALA A 47 -9.77 -20.47 -0.69
CA ALA A 47 -9.72 -20.33 0.75
C ALA A 47 -9.05 -21.54 1.44
N ILE A 48 -9.27 -22.77 0.94
CA ILE A 48 -8.58 -23.97 1.44
C ILE A 48 -7.07 -23.79 1.35
N LEU A 49 -6.57 -23.40 0.18
CA LEU A 49 -5.13 -23.23 -0.04
C LEU A 49 -4.58 -22.09 0.83
N ARG A 50 -5.27 -20.95 0.90
CA ARG A 50 -4.84 -19.81 1.72
C ARG A 50 -4.73 -20.19 3.19
N LEU A 51 -5.77 -20.81 3.76
CA LEU A 51 -5.77 -21.26 5.16
C LEU A 51 -4.66 -22.28 5.44
N TYR A 52 -4.46 -23.24 4.54
CA TYR A 52 -3.38 -24.22 4.66
C TYR A 52 -2.00 -23.56 4.66
N THR A 53 -1.70 -22.74 3.65
CA THR A 53 -0.39 -22.07 3.53
C THR A 53 -0.10 -21.11 4.69
N LEU A 54 -1.13 -20.42 5.20
CA LEU A 54 -0.98 -19.52 6.34
C LEU A 54 -0.72 -20.31 7.62
N ARG A 55 -1.41 -21.42 7.86
CA ARG A 55 -1.17 -22.28 9.02
C ARG A 55 0.25 -22.85 9.00
N GLU A 56 0.71 -23.36 7.86
CA GLU A 56 2.07 -23.88 7.71
C GLU A 56 3.11 -22.78 7.97
N TRP A 57 2.87 -21.57 7.47
CA TRP A 57 3.75 -20.44 7.75
C TRP A 57 3.76 -20.07 9.24
N CYS A 58 2.61 -20.05 9.91
CA CYS A 58 2.53 -19.80 11.36
C CYS A 58 3.30 -20.86 12.15
N ASP A 59 3.16 -22.14 11.79
CA ASP A 59 3.84 -23.25 12.45
C ASP A 59 5.37 -23.16 12.28
N ASP A 60 5.83 -22.96 11.04
CA ASP A 60 7.25 -22.79 10.72
C ASP A 60 7.89 -21.61 11.45
N VAL A 61 7.24 -20.44 11.41
CA VAL A 61 7.82 -19.23 12.00
C VAL A 61 7.82 -19.26 13.53
N VAL A 62 6.85 -19.92 14.15
CA VAL A 62 6.81 -20.09 15.61
C VAL A 62 7.84 -21.12 16.09
N LYS A 63 8.04 -22.22 15.35
CA LYS A 63 9.11 -23.19 15.62
C LYS A 63 10.50 -22.57 15.48
N ASN A 64 10.68 -21.73 14.47
CA ASN A 64 11.95 -21.07 14.17
C ASN A 64 12.02 -19.63 14.72
N LYS A 65 11.23 -19.29 15.75
CA LYS A 65 11.12 -17.92 16.28
C LYS A 65 12.43 -17.35 16.80
N SER A 66 13.40 -18.19 17.17
CA SER A 66 14.75 -17.79 17.58
C SER A 66 15.59 -17.22 16.42
N GLU A 67 15.20 -17.49 15.18
CA GLU A 67 15.87 -16.93 14.00
C GLU A 67 15.40 -15.52 13.66
N LEU A 68 14.27 -15.09 14.23
CA LEU A 68 13.73 -13.74 14.06
C LEU A 68 14.58 -12.72 14.81
N ARG A 69 14.54 -11.47 14.34
CA ARG A 69 15.24 -10.38 15.00
C ARG A 69 14.47 -9.93 16.24
N THR A 70 15.22 -9.47 17.25
CA THR A 70 14.69 -8.79 18.44
C THR A 70 15.33 -7.41 18.58
N GLY A 71 14.80 -6.57 19.48
CA GLY A 71 15.36 -5.26 19.82
C GLY A 71 14.50 -4.10 19.30
N GLU A 72 15.16 -2.99 18.96
CA GLU A 72 14.45 -1.78 18.53
C GLU A 72 13.72 -1.97 17.19
N PHE A 73 12.55 -1.34 17.07
CA PHE A 73 11.77 -1.35 15.84
C PHE A 73 12.42 -0.45 14.79
N ASN A 74 12.69 -1.03 13.62
CA ASN A 74 13.09 -0.29 12.43
C ASN A 74 11.87 0.44 11.81
N PHE A 75 12.10 1.14 10.69
CA PHE A 75 11.03 1.85 10.01
C PHE A 75 9.88 0.93 9.54
N PHE A 76 10.19 -0.19 8.88
CA PHE A 76 9.19 -1.13 8.39
C PHE A 76 8.43 -1.86 9.50
N ASP A 77 9.07 -2.09 10.65
CA ASP A 77 8.42 -2.61 11.85
C ASP A 77 7.35 -1.64 12.35
N LYS A 78 7.69 -0.35 12.46
CA LYS A 78 6.76 0.70 12.90
C LYS A 78 5.60 0.81 11.92
N VAL A 79 5.89 0.82 10.63
CA VAL A 79 4.87 0.85 9.57
C VAL A 79 3.94 -0.36 9.66
N PHE A 80 4.48 -1.58 9.75
CA PHE A 80 3.69 -2.81 9.83
C PHE A 80 2.85 -2.86 11.11
N ASN A 81 3.43 -2.48 12.25
CA ASN A 81 2.72 -2.42 13.53
C ASN A 81 1.52 -1.47 13.47
N ASN A 82 1.70 -0.31 12.85
CA ASN A 82 0.64 0.67 12.63
C ASN A 82 -0.41 0.19 11.61
N GLU A 83 0.03 -0.42 10.51
CA GLU A 83 -0.84 -0.98 9.46
C GLU A 83 -1.74 -2.10 10.03
N MET A 84 -1.20 -2.97 10.89
CA MET A 84 -2.00 -3.96 11.62
C MET A 84 -3.10 -3.30 12.46
N ASN A 85 -2.79 -2.18 13.13
CA ASN A 85 -3.80 -1.46 13.93
C ASN A 85 -4.89 -0.86 13.05
N VAL A 86 -4.52 -0.23 11.93
CA VAL A 86 -5.48 0.36 10.98
C VAL A 86 -6.44 -0.71 10.46
N ILE A 87 -5.90 -1.83 9.96
CA ILE A 87 -6.71 -2.89 9.36
C ILE A 87 -7.55 -3.61 10.43
N ALA A 88 -7.01 -3.84 11.63
CA ALA A 88 -7.77 -4.45 12.72
C ALA A 88 -8.94 -3.57 13.17
N LYS A 89 -8.74 -2.24 13.31
CA LYS A 89 -9.83 -1.29 13.60
C LYS A 89 -10.91 -1.32 12.51
N GLU A 90 -10.51 -1.35 11.23
CA GLU A 90 -11.45 -1.49 10.11
C GLU A 90 -12.23 -2.81 10.21
N ALA A 91 -11.56 -3.95 10.41
CA ALA A 91 -12.23 -5.24 10.55
C ALA A 91 -13.26 -5.25 11.70
N ILE A 92 -12.90 -4.71 12.87
CA ILE A 92 -13.79 -4.60 14.03
C ILE A 92 -15.03 -3.75 13.69
N GLN A 93 -14.83 -2.61 13.03
CA GLN A 93 -15.93 -1.75 12.60
C GLN A 93 -16.84 -2.46 11.61
N GLN A 94 -16.29 -3.14 10.60
CA GLN A 94 -17.08 -3.87 9.60
C GLN A 94 -17.88 -5.03 10.21
N TYR A 95 -17.32 -5.73 11.22
CA TYR A 95 -18.09 -6.72 11.97
C TYR A 95 -19.23 -6.08 12.77
N THR A 96 -18.99 -4.92 13.39
CA THR A 96 -20.01 -4.15 14.12
C THR A 96 -21.14 -3.71 13.21
N ASP A 97 -20.82 -3.27 12.00
CA ASP A 97 -21.77 -2.84 10.98
C ASP A 97 -22.43 -4.01 10.23
N THR A 98 -22.09 -5.25 10.59
CA THR A 98 -22.57 -6.50 9.96
C THR A 98 -22.22 -6.65 8.48
N SER A 99 -21.21 -5.92 8.00
CA SER A 99 -20.65 -6.01 6.65
C SER A 99 -19.61 -7.12 6.57
N TYR A 100 -20.05 -8.38 6.66
CA TYR A 100 -19.14 -9.54 6.77
C TYR A 100 -18.20 -9.73 5.58
N LYS A 101 -18.57 -9.29 4.37
CA LYS A 101 -17.67 -9.32 3.21
C LYS A 101 -16.53 -8.34 3.38
N LEU A 102 -16.83 -7.11 3.79
CA LEU A 102 -15.81 -6.09 4.09
C LEU A 102 -14.98 -6.48 5.31
N ALA A 103 -15.59 -7.08 6.34
CA ALA A 103 -14.88 -7.58 7.51
C ALA A 103 -13.91 -8.71 7.14
N LEU A 104 -14.31 -9.66 6.29
CA LEU A 104 -13.42 -10.71 5.75
C LEU A 104 -12.29 -10.09 4.93
N LYS A 105 -12.59 -9.10 4.08
CA LYS A 105 -11.58 -8.38 3.31
C LYS A 105 -10.51 -7.79 4.21
N ALA A 106 -10.90 -7.05 5.25
CA ALA A 106 -9.96 -6.45 6.18
C ALA A 106 -9.23 -7.51 7.04
N SER A 107 -9.99 -8.38 7.73
CA SER A 107 -9.45 -9.35 8.71
C SER A 107 -8.61 -10.47 8.12
N PHE A 108 -8.77 -10.78 6.82
CA PHE A 108 -8.04 -11.85 6.17
C PHE A 108 -7.21 -11.34 5.00
N TYR A 109 -7.82 -10.80 3.95
CA TYR A 109 -7.09 -10.48 2.72
C TYR A 109 -6.10 -9.33 2.92
N ASP A 110 -6.56 -8.18 3.43
CA ASP A 110 -5.70 -7.03 3.64
C ASP A 110 -4.68 -7.28 4.76
N PHE A 111 -5.08 -7.99 5.81
CA PHE A 111 -4.17 -8.37 6.89
C PHE A 111 -3.01 -9.24 6.38
N ASN A 112 -3.29 -10.26 5.56
CA ASN A 112 -2.26 -11.10 4.94
C ASN A 112 -1.42 -10.34 3.89
N ASN A 113 -2.01 -9.37 3.19
CA ASN A 113 -1.27 -8.48 2.29
C ASN A 113 -0.27 -7.60 3.07
N ALA A 114 -0.65 -7.09 4.25
CA ALA A 114 0.26 -6.35 5.11
C ALA A 114 1.45 -7.21 5.57
N LEU A 115 1.20 -8.47 5.97
CA LEU A 115 2.29 -9.42 6.28
C LEU A 115 3.20 -9.65 5.07
N SER A 116 2.62 -9.86 3.88
CA SER A 116 3.38 -10.12 2.66
C SER A 116 4.30 -8.94 2.31
N PHE A 117 3.77 -7.72 2.41
CA PHE A 117 4.54 -6.50 2.24
C PHE A 117 5.67 -6.36 3.27
N TYR A 118 5.38 -6.64 4.55
CA TYR A 118 6.38 -6.59 5.62
C TYR A 118 7.50 -7.61 5.41
N ARG A 119 7.16 -8.85 5.00
CA ARG A 119 8.12 -9.90 4.63
C ARG A 119 9.05 -9.47 3.50
N GLU A 120 8.49 -8.88 2.44
CA GLU A 120 9.27 -8.39 1.31
C GLU A 120 10.21 -7.25 1.72
N SER A 121 9.71 -6.31 2.52
CA SER A 121 10.47 -5.18 3.05
C SER A 121 11.61 -5.62 3.96
N CYS A 122 11.39 -6.69 4.74
CA CYS A 122 12.36 -7.28 5.67
C CYS A 122 13.26 -8.35 5.05
N SER A 123 13.25 -8.56 3.73
CA SER A 123 14.01 -9.69 3.15
C SER A 123 15.54 -9.53 3.25
N SER A 124 16.07 -8.31 3.45
CA SER A 124 17.48 -8.06 3.82
C SER A 124 17.71 -7.97 5.34
N ILE A 125 16.67 -7.66 6.11
CA ILE A 125 16.72 -7.48 7.57
C ILE A 125 15.58 -8.27 8.19
N LYS A 126 15.87 -9.50 8.67
CA LYS A 126 14.86 -10.44 9.20
C LYS A 126 13.73 -9.77 10.00
N MET A 127 12.51 -10.29 9.86
CA MET A 127 11.33 -9.80 10.57
C MET A 127 11.52 -9.78 12.10
N HIS A 128 10.80 -8.86 12.74
CA HIS A 128 10.82 -8.72 14.19
C HIS A 128 9.94 -9.78 14.87
N HIS A 129 10.51 -10.48 15.85
CA HIS A 129 9.86 -11.53 16.63
C HIS A 129 8.47 -11.11 17.15
N ASP A 130 8.41 -10.04 17.92
CA ASP A 130 7.18 -9.62 18.60
C ASP A 130 6.07 -9.22 17.63
N LEU A 131 6.43 -8.67 16.46
CA LEU A 131 5.45 -8.28 15.44
C LEU A 131 4.89 -9.48 14.69
N VAL A 132 5.71 -10.49 14.42
CA VAL A 132 5.25 -11.75 13.82
C VAL A 132 4.29 -12.46 14.77
N ILE A 133 4.63 -12.59 16.04
CA ILE A 133 3.74 -13.24 17.03
C ILE A 133 2.44 -12.43 17.18
N ARG A 134 2.55 -11.10 17.29
CA ARG A 134 1.38 -10.20 17.33
C ARG A 134 0.48 -10.35 16.11
N PHE A 135 1.06 -10.45 14.90
CA PHE A 135 0.31 -10.69 13.68
C PHE A 135 -0.50 -11.99 13.76
N ILE A 136 0.15 -13.10 14.18
CA ILE A 136 -0.52 -14.41 14.26
C ILE A 136 -1.66 -14.36 15.28
N GLU A 137 -1.44 -13.76 16.44
CA GLU A 137 -2.48 -13.61 17.47
C GLU A 137 -3.67 -12.79 16.97
N LEU A 138 -3.42 -11.61 16.38
CA LEU A 138 -4.48 -10.77 15.82
C LEU A 138 -5.20 -11.47 14.67
N GLN A 139 -4.48 -12.18 13.79
CA GLN A 139 -5.07 -12.91 12.68
C GLN A 139 -6.05 -13.99 13.19
N CYS A 140 -5.68 -14.72 14.26
CA CYS A 140 -6.57 -15.70 14.89
C CYS A 140 -7.83 -15.03 15.45
N LEU A 141 -7.67 -13.97 16.24
CA LEU A 141 -8.80 -13.28 16.87
C LEU A 141 -9.77 -12.68 15.84
N LEU A 142 -9.24 -12.01 14.81
CA LEU A 142 -10.05 -11.35 13.79
C LEU A 142 -10.77 -12.36 12.87
N ILE A 143 -10.14 -13.51 12.55
CA ILE A 143 -10.75 -14.50 11.67
C ILE A 143 -11.64 -15.51 12.39
N ALA A 144 -11.57 -15.63 13.72
CA ALA A 144 -12.36 -16.59 14.50
C ALA A 144 -13.88 -16.49 14.24
N VAL A 145 -14.38 -15.30 13.87
CA VAL A 145 -15.78 -15.07 13.51
C VAL A 145 -16.16 -15.87 12.24
N VAL A 146 -15.26 -15.96 11.26
CA VAL A 146 -15.50 -16.61 9.96
C VAL A 146 -14.92 -18.01 9.89
N ALA A 147 -13.68 -18.22 10.34
CA ALA A 147 -12.94 -19.49 10.31
C ALA A 147 -12.51 -19.94 11.72
N PRO A 148 -13.46 -20.32 12.60
CA PRO A 148 -13.18 -20.62 14.00
C PRO A 148 -12.29 -21.87 14.21
N HIS A 149 -12.39 -22.89 13.36
CA HIS A 149 -11.63 -24.13 13.57
C HIS A 149 -10.15 -23.94 13.25
N TRP A 150 -9.85 -23.21 12.18
CA TRP A 150 -8.51 -22.79 11.80
C TRP A 150 -7.92 -21.91 12.90
N ALA A 151 -8.65 -20.90 13.35
CA ALA A 151 -8.20 -19.99 14.39
C ALA A 151 -7.91 -20.74 15.71
N GLU A 152 -8.78 -21.67 16.11
CA GLU A 152 -8.56 -22.54 17.28
C GLU A 152 -7.28 -23.38 17.12
N SER A 153 -7.08 -24.01 15.96
CA SER A 153 -5.90 -24.84 15.72
C SER A 153 -4.60 -24.04 15.83
N VAL A 154 -4.55 -22.82 15.27
CA VAL A 154 -3.36 -21.96 15.37
C VAL A 154 -3.18 -21.46 16.80
N TRP A 155 -4.27 -21.07 17.47
CA TRP A 155 -4.25 -20.51 18.83
C TRP A 155 -3.73 -21.51 19.87
N VAL A 156 -4.26 -22.74 19.86
CA VAL A 156 -3.90 -23.76 20.86
C VAL A 156 -2.67 -24.56 20.43
N GLU A 157 -2.64 -25.06 19.19
CA GLU A 157 -1.60 -26.02 18.78
C GLU A 157 -0.28 -25.35 18.41
N ILE A 158 -0.34 -24.15 17.82
CA ILE A 158 0.86 -23.43 17.33
C ILE A 158 1.33 -22.38 18.35
N LEU A 159 0.43 -21.48 18.78
CA LEU A 159 0.77 -20.45 19.75
C LEU A 159 0.85 -20.97 21.20
N GLY A 160 0.33 -22.17 21.46
CA GLY A 160 0.38 -22.80 22.79
C GLY A 160 -0.47 -22.06 23.84
N LYS A 161 -1.55 -21.39 23.42
CA LYS A 161 -2.41 -20.65 24.36
C LYS A 161 -3.15 -21.64 25.28
N PRO A 162 -3.30 -21.32 26.58
CA PRO A 162 -3.77 -22.29 27.57
C PRO A 162 -5.28 -22.57 27.49
N THR A 163 -6.04 -21.70 26.84
CA THR A 163 -7.50 -21.79 26.70
C THR A 163 -7.90 -21.68 25.23
N SER A 164 -9.05 -22.27 24.92
CA SER A 164 -9.69 -22.13 23.61
C SER A 164 -9.86 -20.66 23.23
N ILE A 165 -9.71 -20.36 21.94
CA ILE A 165 -9.95 -19.02 21.40
C ILE A 165 -11.40 -18.56 21.61
N GLN A 166 -12.34 -19.48 21.81
CA GLN A 166 -13.74 -19.17 22.12
C GLN A 166 -13.91 -18.48 23.49
N GLN A 167 -12.89 -18.52 24.34
CA GLN A 167 -12.85 -17.79 25.62
C GLN A 167 -12.08 -16.47 25.53
N ALA A 168 -11.48 -16.16 24.38
CA ALA A 168 -10.74 -14.93 24.18
C ALA A 168 -11.70 -13.75 23.93
N THR A 169 -11.31 -12.57 24.40
CA THR A 169 -12.01 -11.32 24.09
C THR A 169 -11.56 -10.78 22.74
N PHE A 170 -12.45 -10.07 22.06
CA PHE A 170 -12.07 -9.36 20.84
C PHE A 170 -11.00 -8.28 21.17
N PRO A 171 -10.01 -8.07 20.29
CA PRO A 171 -8.82 -7.32 20.66
C PRO A 171 -9.11 -5.82 20.76
N GLU A 172 -8.62 -5.19 21.82
CA GLU A 172 -8.54 -3.73 21.90
C GLU A 172 -7.35 -3.24 21.07
N ILE A 173 -7.61 -2.34 20.12
CA ILE A 173 -6.59 -1.89 19.17
C ILE A 173 -6.07 -0.50 19.54
N PRO A 174 -4.74 -0.33 19.68
CA PRO A 174 -4.14 0.97 19.99
C PRO A 174 -4.42 2.04 18.93
N GLU A 175 -4.20 3.30 19.30
CA GLU A 175 -4.26 4.42 18.35
C GLU A 175 -3.24 4.29 17.21
N THR A 176 -3.61 4.85 16.07
CA THR A 176 -2.83 4.78 14.83
C THR A 176 -2.09 6.10 14.59
N ASP A 177 -0.91 5.98 13.99
CA ASP A 177 -0.09 7.10 13.56
C ASP A 177 -0.40 7.45 12.10
N ALA A 178 -1.00 8.62 11.90
CA ALA A 178 -1.34 9.13 10.57
C ALA A 178 -0.11 9.33 9.66
N ALA A 179 1.06 9.66 10.23
CA ALA A 179 2.29 9.83 9.47
C ALA A 179 2.78 8.50 8.89
N LEU A 180 2.75 7.42 9.69
CA LEU A 180 3.12 6.07 9.23
C LEU A 180 2.12 5.53 8.19
N THR A 181 0.82 5.81 8.36
CA THR A 181 -0.20 5.48 7.36
C THR A 181 0.05 6.21 6.04
N ALA A 182 0.37 7.50 6.09
CA ALA A 182 0.71 8.29 4.90
C ALA A 182 2.00 7.78 4.24
N ALA A 183 3.02 7.44 5.01
CA ALA A 183 4.27 6.86 4.51
C ALA A 183 4.02 5.51 3.82
N ARG A 184 3.22 4.62 4.42
CA ARG A 184 2.86 3.32 3.81
C ARG A 184 2.16 3.47 2.46
N LYS A 185 1.22 4.42 2.37
CA LYS A 185 0.52 4.76 1.12
C LYS A 185 1.51 5.29 0.08
N TYR A 186 2.41 6.19 0.50
CA TYR A 186 3.46 6.71 -0.37
C TYR A 186 4.35 5.60 -0.93
N ILE A 187 4.81 4.66 -0.09
CA ILE A 187 5.63 3.52 -0.53
C ILE A 187 4.91 2.71 -1.62
N SER A 188 3.63 2.38 -1.40
CA SER A 188 2.84 1.61 -2.36
C SER A 188 2.69 2.33 -3.70
N VAL A 189 2.39 3.62 -3.66
CA VAL A 189 2.19 4.44 -4.86
C VAL A 189 3.52 4.62 -5.61
N THR A 190 4.61 4.92 -4.90
CA THR A 190 5.93 5.11 -5.48
C THR A 190 6.43 3.82 -6.14
N ALA A 191 6.32 2.66 -5.48
CA ALA A 191 6.70 1.38 -6.08
C ALA A 191 5.87 1.06 -7.35
N SER A 192 4.55 1.32 -7.31
CA SER A 192 3.68 1.16 -8.49
C SER A 192 4.08 2.10 -9.64
N ASN A 193 4.45 3.34 -9.33
CA ASN A 193 4.89 4.32 -10.32
C ASN A 193 6.24 3.95 -10.94
N VAL A 194 7.17 3.39 -10.16
CA VAL A 194 8.45 2.85 -10.67
C VAL A 194 8.18 1.73 -11.68
N ASN A 195 7.35 0.74 -11.33
CA ASN A 195 6.98 -0.36 -12.22
C ASN A 195 6.25 0.13 -13.49
N SER A 196 5.42 1.16 -13.34
CA SER A 196 4.72 1.79 -14.46
C SER A 196 5.67 2.55 -15.37
N ALA A 197 6.63 3.29 -14.82
CA ALA A 197 7.67 3.99 -15.57
C ALA A 197 8.53 3.00 -16.36
N GLU A 198 8.90 1.87 -15.77
CA GLU A 198 9.59 0.80 -16.48
C GLU A 198 8.76 0.25 -17.63
N SER A 199 7.51 -0.13 -17.36
CA SER A 199 6.59 -0.69 -18.35
C SER A 199 6.37 0.24 -19.55
N LEU A 200 6.36 1.56 -19.32
CA LEU A 200 6.28 2.57 -20.39
C LEU A 200 7.53 2.57 -21.28
N GLN A 201 8.72 2.40 -20.72
CA GLN A 201 9.95 2.28 -21.51
C GLN A 201 9.94 0.98 -22.34
N LEU A 202 9.53 -0.15 -21.77
CA LEU A 202 9.40 -1.42 -22.49
C LEU A 202 8.43 -1.31 -23.68
N LYS A 203 7.29 -0.64 -23.49
CA LYS A 203 6.32 -0.37 -24.56
C LYS A 203 6.88 0.53 -25.66
N LYS A 204 7.74 1.50 -25.33
CA LYS A 204 8.44 2.33 -26.33
C LYS A 204 9.40 1.49 -27.17
N LYS A 205 10.18 0.61 -26.53
CA LYS A 205 11.09 -0.34 -27.22
C LYS A 205 10.33 -1.24 -28.19
N ALA A 206 9.21 -1.82 -27.75
CA ALA A 206 8.37 -2.67 -28.58
C ALA A 206 7.81 -1.95 -29.83
N LYS A 207 7.69 -0.62 -29.77
CA LYS A 207 7.29 0.24 -30.90
C LYS A 207 8.48 0.77 -31.72
N GLY A 208 9.69 0.25 -31.51
CA GLY A 208 10.91 0.69 -32.21
C GLY A 208 11.37 2.11 -31.86
N LYS A 209 10.85 2.69 -30.78
CA LYS A 209 11.30 4.01 -30.30
C LYS A 209 12.50 3.85 -29.38
N GLU A 210 13.36 4.87 -29.41
CA GLU A 210 14.53 4.95 -28.54
C GLU A 210 14.11 4.87 -27.05
N THR A 211 14.83 4.06 -26.29
CA THR A 211 14.61 3.88 -24.84
C THR A 211 15.83 4.30 -24.06
N SER A 212 15.58 4.71 -22.81
CA SER A 212 16.63 5.15 -21.88
C SER A 212 17.54 4.02 -21.37
N PHE A 213 17.12 2.76 -21.53
CA PHE A 213 17.92 1.60 -21.18
C PHE A 213 17.56 0.37 -22.03
N ASP A 214 18.47 -0.61 -22.05
CA ASP A 214 18.27 -1.96 -22.55
C ASP A 214 17.89 -2.90 -21.39
N PRO A 215 16.68 -3.52 -21.41
CA PRO A 215 16.22 -4.45 -20.38
C PRO A 215 17.07 -5.72 -20.23
N LYS A 216 17.91 -6.04 -21.21
CA LYS A 216 18.80 -7.21 -21.16
C LYS A 216 20.11 -6.95 -20.42
N LYS A 217 20.43 -5.69 -20.12
CA LYS A 217 21.65 -5.30 -19.43
C LYS A 217 21.35 -4.90 -17.98
N PRO A 218 22.35 -4.97 -17.08
CA PRO A 218 22.25 -4.39 -15.74
C PRO A 218 21.68 -2.98 -15.79
N LYS A 219 20.68 -2.71 -14.95
CA LYS A 219 19.97 -1.43 -14.93
C LYS A 219 20.02 -0.78 -13.55
N LYS A 220 20.09 0.55 -13.59
CA LYS A 220 20.08 1.48 -12.47
C LYS A 220 18.78 2.28 -12.50
N LEU A 221 18.20 2.52 -11.33
CA LEU A 221 17.12 3.48 -11.14
C LEU A 221 17.67 4.74 -10.47
N THR A 222 17.37 5.90 -11.01
CA THR A 222 17.55 7.19 -10.32
C THR A 222 16.18 7.73 -9.96
N VAL A 223 15.95 7.93 -8.66
CA VAL A 223 14.75 8.56 -8.12
C VAL A 223 15.08 10.03 -7.86
N PHE A 224 14.38 10.93 -8.53
CA PHE A 224 14.49 12.36 -8.31
C PHE A 224 13.40 12.80 -7.33
N MET A 225 13.80 13.44 -6.25
CA MET A 225 12.89 14.05 -5.28
C MET A 225 13.23 15.53 -5.12
N SER A 226 12.26 16.33 -4.67
CA SER A 226 12.47 17.74 -4.34
C SER A 226 11.99 18.00 -2.92
N GLU A 227 12.74 18.77 -2.15
CA GLU A 227 12.38 19.15 -0.77
C GLU A 227 11.42 20.34 -0.75
N SER A 228 11.67 21.25 -1.68
CA SER A 228 10.83 22.40 -1.91
C SER A 228 9.90 22.13 -3.07
N PHE A 229 8.90 22.96 -3.09
CA PHE A 229 7.65 22.72 -3.75
C PHE A 229 7.58 23.95 -4.67
N PRO A 230 7.51 23.80 -6.01
CA PRO A 230 7.84 24.89 -6.93
C PRO A 230 7.11 26.19 -6.58
N GLN A 231 7.82 27.32 -6.59
CA GLN A 231 7.25 28.61 -6.14
C GLN A 231 5.99 29.00 -6.92
N TRP A 232 5.93 28.69 -8.22
CA TRP A 232 4.78 29.00 -9.06
C TRP A 232 3.49 28.32 -8.56
N GLN A 233 3.56 27.12 -7.99
CA GLN A 233 2.39 26.38 -7.50
C GLN A 233 1.72 27.08 -6.32
N GLN A 234 2.48 27.80 -5.49
CA GLN A 234 1.98 28.45 -4.29
C GLN A 234 0.89 29.47 -4.62
N ALA A 235 1.11 30.29 -5.65
CA ALA A 235 0.16 31.30 -6.09
C ALA A 235 -1.19 30.69 -6.54
N TYR A 236 -1.17 29.49 -7.15
CA TYR A 236 -2.39 28.80 -7.56
C TYR A 236 -3.09 28.06 -6.42
N ILE A 237 -2.35 27.60 -5.42
CA ILE A 237 -2.93 27.03 -4.19
C ILE A 237 -3.66 28.14 -3.42
N ASP A 238 -3.05 29.32 -3.28
CA ASP A 238 -3.66 30.45 -2.58
C ASP A 238 -4.89 30.95 -3.33
N LEU A 239 -4.85 30.97 -4.66
CA LEU A 239 -6.01 31.23 -5.50
C LEU A 239 -7.14 30.21 -5.26
N LEU A 240 -6.82 28.91 -5.22
CA LEU A 240 -7.81 27.87 -4.99
C LEU A 240 -8.39 27.98 -3.58
N LYS A 241 -7.58 28.27 -2.56
CA LYS A 241 -8.03 28.54 -1.17
C LYS A 241 -9.01 29.70 -1.10
N GLU A 242 -8.71 30.81 -1.77
CA GLU A 242 -9.56 32.00 -1.81
C GLU A 242 -10.93 31.70 -2.44
N MET A 243 -10.94 30.89 -3.50
CA MET A 243 -12.15 30.62 -4.28
C MET A 243 -12.91 29.36 -3.84
N TRP A 244 -12.34 28.52 -2.98
CA TRP A 244 -12.99 27.31 -2.51
C TRP A 244 -14.15 27.63 -1.61
N ASN A 245 -15.33 27.08 -1.90
CA ASN A 245 -16.47 27.16 -1.01
C ASN A 245 -16.59 25.85 -0.21
N PRO A 246 -16.28 25.85 1.10
CA PRO A 246 -16.36 24.64 1.93
C PRO A 246 -17.79 24.13 2.11
N ALA A 247 -18.80 25.00 2.07
CA ALA A 247 -20.20 24.62 2.28
C ALA A 247 -20.78 23.85 1.09
N THR A 248 -20.33 24.15 -0.13
CA THR A 248 -20.78 23.50 -1.37
C THR A 248 -19.75 22.53 -1.95
N ASN A 249 -18.60 22.38 -1.30
CA ASN A 249 -17.45 21.60 -1.75
C ASN A 249 -17.08 21.87 -3.23
N SER A 250 -17.10 23.14 -3.63
CA SER A 250 -17.00 23.54 -5.03
C SER A 250 -16.38 24.92 -5.25
N VAL A 251 -16.10 25.24 -6.52
CA VAL A 251 -15.56 26.52 -6.99
C VAL A 251 -16.15 26.84 -8.37
N ASP A 252 -16.36 28.12 -8.68
CA ASP A 252 -16.76 28.56 -10.03
C ASP A 252 -15.63 28.32 -11.04
N ASP A 253 -15.79 27.29 -11.88
CA ASP A 253 -14.81 26.92 -12.90
C ASP A 253 -14.53 28.01 -13.93
N LYS A 254 -15.54 28.82 -14.30
CA LYS A 254 -15.37 29.88 -15.30
C LYS A 254 -14.53 31.01 -14.71
N ALA A 255 -14.82 31.40 -13.46
CA ALA A 255 -14.05 32.40 -12.75
C ALA A 255 -12.62 31.92 -12.44
N LEU A 256 -12.47 30.68 -11.98
CA LEU A 256 -11.19 30.08 -11.64
C LEU A 256 -10.27 29.98 -12.87
N ASN A 257 -10.78 29.43 -13.97
CA ASN A 257 -10.02 29.33 -15.23
C ASN A 257 -9.66 30.72 -15.77
N GLY A 258 -10.55 31.71 -15.61
CA GLY A 258 -10.30 33.10 -15.98
C GLY A 258 -9.18 33.76 -15.15
N LYS A 259 -9.10 33.48 -13.83
CA LYS A 259 -8.01 33.97 -12.98
C LYS A 259 -6.70 33.23 -13.27
N ILE A 260 -6.72 31.91 -13.46
CA ILE A 260 -5.53 31.12 -13.87
C ILE A 260 -4.93 31.67 -15.17
N ALA A 261 -5.76 32.01 -16.16
CA ALA A 261 -5.31 32.56 -17.43
C ALA A 261 -4.51 33.87 -17.29
N LYS A 262 -4.82 34.67 -16.25
CA LYS A 262 -4.16 35.96 -15.98
C LYS A 262 -2.85 35.83 -15.20
N MET A 263 -2.61 34.70 -14.53
CA MET A 263 -1.43 34.46 -13.69
C MET A 263 -0.24 33.85 -14.45
N GLY A 264 -0.41 33.48 -15.73
CA GLY A 264 0.62 32.84 -16.55
C GLY A 264 0.58 31.31 -16.49
N GLU A 265 1.52 30.64 -17.19
CA GLU A 265 1.75 29.18 -17.16
C GLU A 265 0.52 28.24 -17.25
N MET A 266 -0.53 28.66 -17.98
CA MET A 266 -1.82 27.94 -18.03
C MET A 266 -1.68 26.44 -18.34
N LYS A 267 -0.77 26.05 -19.22
CA LYS A 267 -0.55 24.64 -19.59
C LYS A 267 -0.14 23.74 -18.41
N LYS A 268 0.61 24.28 -17.44
CA LYS A 268 1.05 23.54 -16.24
C LYS A 268 0.12 23.77 -15.05
N ALA A 269 -0.38 24.99 -14.90
CA ALA A 269 -1.24 25.36 -13.79
C ALA A 269 -2.64 24.75 -13.87
N MET A 270 -3.22 24.64 -15.07
CA MET A 270 -4.58 24.12 -15.24
C MET A 270 -4.72 22.66 -14.78
N PRO A 271 -3.87 21.70 -15.22
CA PRO A 271 -3.93 20.33 -14.71
C PRO A 271 -3.68 20.24 -13.20
N PHE A 272 -2.77 21.08 -12.68
CA PHE A 272 -2.43 21.12 -11.26
C PHE A 272 -3.63 21.53 -10.39
N VAL A 273 -4.24 22.68 -10.67
CA VAL A 273 -5.40 23.18 -9.91
C VAL A 273 -6.60 22.24 -10.02
N GLN A 274 -6.86 21.70 -11.21
CA GLN A 274 -7.95 20.74 -11.41
C GLN A 274 -7.70 19.43 -10.64
N GLY A 275 -6.43 19.01 -10.49
CA GLY A 275 -6.05 17.88 -9.63
C GLY A 275 -6.36 18.14 -8.16
N LEU A 276 -5.95 19.30 -7.62
CA LEU A 276 -6.25 19.69 -6.23
C LEU A 276 -7.76 19.79 -5.98
N LYS A 277 -8.50 20.41 -6.92
CA LYS A 277 -9.97 20.47 -6.87
C LYS A 277 -10.58 19.07 -6.77
N ARG A 278 -10.19 18.12 -7.63
CA ARG A 278 -10.73 16.76 -7.59
C ARG A 278 -10.50 16.07 -6.24
N ARG A 279 -9.34 16.29 -5.63
CA ARG A 279 -9.02 15.75 -4.29
C ARG A 279 -9.93 16.31 -3.21
N LEU A 280 -10.16 17.62 -3.19
CA LEU A 280 -11.12 18.25 -2.27
C LEU A 280 -12.56 17.73 -2.52
N GLN A 281 -12.97 17.60 -3.78
CA GLN A 281 -14.29 17.07 -4.14
C GLN A 281 -14.47 15.60 -3.75
N ALA A 282 -13.40 14.82 -3.73
CA ALA A 282 -13.39 13.44 -3.25
C ALA A 282 -13.48 13.33 -1.72
N GLY A 283 -13.53 14.45 -1.00
CA GLY A 283 -13.67 14.49 0.46
C GLY A 283 -12.35 14.47 1.21
N GLU A 284 -11.21 14.68 0.55
CA GLU A 284 -9.94 14.85 1.25
C GLU A 284 -9.96 16.14 2.09
N PRO A 285 -9.48 16.12 3.35
CA PRO A 285 -9.41 17.29 4.20
C PRO A 285 -8.65 18.45 3.53
N ALA A 286 -9.20 19.67 3.63
CA ALA A 286 -8.63 20.83 2.95
C ALA A 286 -7.19 21.13 3.39
N ASN A 287 -6.86 20.90 4.66
CA ASN A 287 -5.48 20.98 5.14
C ASN A 287 -4.57 19.95 4.46
N ALA A 288 -5.00 18.70 4.29
CA ALA A 288 -4.21 17.67 3.61
C ALA A 288 -3.99 17.93 2.11
N VAL A 289 -4.87 18.69 1.45
CA VAL A 289 -4.76 19.01 0.01
C VAL A 289 -4.06 20.35 -0.22
N LEU A 290 -4.29 21.34 0.65
CA LEU A 290 -3.89 22.72 0.46
C LEU A 290 -2.74 23.16 1.39
N GLU A 291 -2.37 22.35 2.37
CA GLU A 291 -1.11 22.51 3.13
C GLU A 291 -0.01 21.66 2.50
N ARG A 292 1.08 22.33 2.15
CA ARG A 292 2.23 21.76 1.44
C ARG A 292 3.21 21.10 2.41
N LYS A 293 2.73 20.15 3.22
CA LYS A 293 3.58 19.39 4.14
C LYS A 293 3.26 17.91 4.03
N LEU A 294 4.31 17.11 3.81
CA LEU A 294 4.20 15.68 4.01
C LEU A 294 4.15 15.40 5.50
N ALA A 295 3.31 14.44 5.90
CA ALA A 295 3.22 14.01 7.30
C ALA A 295 4.44 13.19 7.75
N PHE A 296 5.32 12.82 6.82
CA PHE A 296 6.49 11.97 7.03
C PHE A 296 7.73 12.55 6.32
N ASP A 297 8.90 12.08 6.73
CA ASP A 297 10.17 12.43 6.08
C ASP A 297 10.34 11.62 4.78
N GLU A 298 10.11 12.26 3.63
CA GLU A 298 10.22 11.62 2.32
C GLU A 298 11.62 11.09 2.03
N LYS A 299 12.68 11.79 2.48
CA LYS A 299 14.07 11.37 2.24
C LYS A 299 14.33 10.04 2.92
N ALA A 300 14.01 9.97 4.22
CA ALA A 300 14.19 8.75 5.01
C ALA A 300 13.41 7.59 4.40
N VAL A 301 12.14 7.81 4.04
CA VAL A 301 11.30 6.77 3.43
C VAL A 301 11.86 6.28 2.10
N LEU A 302 12.30 7.17 1.21
CA LEU A 302 12.89 6.78 -0.07
C LEU A 302 14.17 5.95 0.14
N VAL A 303 15.01 6.32 1.10
CA VAL A 303 16.23 5.57 1.45
C VAL A 303 15.87 4.17 1.97
N ASP A 304 14.89 4.05 2.86
CA ASP A 304 14.42 2.75 3.35
C ASP A 304 13.81 1.87 2.23
N MET A 305 13.25 2.47 1.17
CA MET A 305 12.68 1.75 0.02
C MET A 305 13.74 1.12 -0.91
N VAL A 306 15.01 1.50 -0.83
CA VAL A 306 16.06 1.12 -1.80
C VAL A 306 16.15 -0.39 -2.02
N ASP A 307 16.21 -1.17 -0.94
CA ASP A 307 16.35 -2.62 -1.03
C ASP A 307 15.12 -3.29 -1.65
N GLY A 308 13.93 -2.81 -1.31
CA GLY A 308 12.68 -3.26 -1.91
C GLY A 308 12.63 -2.99 -3.41
N LEU A 309 12.96 -1.76 -3.82
CA LEU A 309 12.98 -1.37 -5.24
C LEU A 309 14.01 -2.15 -6.05
N LYS A 310 15.20 -2.42 -5.48
CA LYS A 310 16.23 -3.24 -6.13
C LYS A 310 15.70 -4.63 -6.48
N ARG A 311 15.01 -5.28 -5.55
CA ARG A 311 14.44 -6.62 -5.76
C ARG A 311 13.25 -6.60 -6.71
N SER A 312 12.27 -5.73 -6.47
CA SER A 312 11.01 -5.72 -7.22
C SER A 312 11.22 -5.43 -8.70
N ALA A 313 12.18 -4.58 -9.03
CA ALA A 313 12.49 -4.18 -10.40
C ALA A 313 13.81 -4.80 -10.92
N ASN A 314 14.44 -5.76 -10.24
CA ASN A 314 15.72 -6.37 -10.65
C ASN A 314 16.79 -5.32 -11.03
N LEU A 315 17.03 -4.36 -10.12
CA LEU A 315 17.99 -3.27 -10.29
C LEU A 315 19.30 -3.63 -9.58
N VAL A 316 20.42 -3.30 -10.23
CA VAL A 316 21.75 -3.45 -9.62
C VAL A 316 22.06 -2.26 -8.71
N GLU A 317 21.58 -1.08 -9.11
CA GLU A 317 21.84 0.18 -8.40
C GLU A 317 20.57 1.03 -8.33
N VAL A 318 20.40 1.71 -7.19
CA VAL A 318 19.38 2.73 -6.99
C VAL A 318 20.08 3.95 -6.40
N SER A 319 19.86 5.13 -7.00
CA SER A 319 20.28 6.42 -6.46
C SER A 319 19.05 7.26 -6.13
N ILE A 320 19.10 8.04 -5.06
CA ILE A 320 18.04 8.96 -4.69
C ILE A 320 18.64 10.36 -4.72
N VAL A 321 18.25 11.15 -5.72
CA VAL A 321 18.81 12.48 -5.95
C VAL A 321 17.82 13.53 -5.48
N ALA A 322 18.21 14.29 -4.46
CA ALA A 322 17.54 15.52 -4.06
C ALA A 322 17.90 16.64 -5.05
N VAL A 323 16.91 17.08 -5.82
CA VAL A 323 17.08 18.09 -6.87
C VAL A 323 17.06 19.48 -6.23
N GLU A 324 18.04 20.32 -6.58
CA GLU A 324 18.04 21.73 -6.18
C GLU A 324 17.16 22.55 -7.15
N GLU A 325 16.13 23.22 -6.61
CA GLU A 325 15.16 23.99 -7.37
C GLU A 325 15.83 25.03 -8.28
N GLY A 326 15.50 25.02 -9.57
CA GLY A 326 16.03 25.96 -10.56
C GLY A 326 17.45 25.66 -11.03
N SER A 327 18.04 24.53 -10.62
CA SER A 327 19.36 24.09 -11.06
C SER A 327 19.29 22.74 -11.81
N LYS A 328 20.36 22.42 -12.55
CA LYS A 328 20.60 21.07 -13.10
C LYS A 328 21.51 20.24 -12.19
N LYS A 329 21.52 20.55 -10.89
CA LYS A 329 22.33 19.88 -9.87
C LYS A 329 21.42 19.26 -8.82
N GLY A 330 21.93 18.23 -8.17
CA GLY A 330 21.31 17.61 -7.02
C GLY A 330 22.32 16.84 -6.19
N THR A 331 21.89 16.36 -5.03
CA THR A 331 22.72 15.55 -4.14
C THR A 331 22.15 14.14 -4.05
N ASP A 332 22.97 13.12 -4.32
CA ASP A 332 22.59 11.73 -4.09
C ASP A 332 22.61 11.45 -2.57
N LEU A 333 21.43 11.16 -2.01
CA LEU A 333 21.23 10.94 -0.58
C LEU A 333 21.90 9.67 -0.06
N ILE A 334 22.26 8.73 -0.94
CA ILE A 334 22.91 7.48 -0.54
C ILE A 334 24.43 7.65 -0.51
N SER A 335 25.01 8.26 -1.55
CA SER A 335 26.46 8.42 -1.69
C SER A 335 26.99 9.75 -1.14
N GLY A 336 26.12 10.75 -0.94
CA GLY A 336 26.50 12.12 -0.60
C GLY A 336 27.11 12.90 -1.76
N ALA A 337 27.20 12.32 -2.97
CA ALA A 337 27.84 12.95 -4.11
C ALA A 337 26.93 13.98 -4.78
N THR A 338 27.52 15.08 -5.25
CA THR A 338 26.83 16.03 -6.13
C THR A 338 26.71 15.45 -7.53
N VAL A 339 25.48 15.42 -8.04
CA VAL A 339 25.16 15.00 -9.41
C VAL A 339 24.89 16.24 -10.24
N GLU A 340 25.67 16.45 -11.30
CA GLU A 340 25.49 17.54 -12.25
C GLU A 340 24.79 17.07 -13.53
N ASN A 341 24.28 18.00 -14.32
CA ASN A 341 23.61 17.75 -15.60
C ASN A 341 22.36 16.85 -15.49
N LEU A 342 21.53 17.12 -14.49
CA LEU A 342 20.27 16.39 -14.31
C LEU A 342 19.37 16.46 -15.56
N PRO A 343 18.71 15.34 -15.90
CA PRO A 343 17.82 15.27 -17.06
C PRO A 343 16.57 16.15 -16.87
N PRO A 344 15.90 16.60 -17.94
CA PRO A 344 14.73 17.48 -17.83
C PRO A 344 13.56 16.92 -17.01
N ASN A 345 13.43 15.59 -16.91
CA ASN A 345 12.40 14.99 -16.07
C ASN A 345 12.69 15.12 -14.56
N ALA A 346 13.93 15.41 -14.15
CA ALA A 346 14.26 15.67 -12.75
C ALA A 346 13.58 16.95 -12.22
N GLU A 347 13.49 17.99 -13.06
CA GLU A 347 12.83 19.27 -12.72
C GLU A 347 11.33 19.13 -12.42
N GLY A 348 10.72 18.01 -12.84
CA GLY A 348 9.31 17.73 -12.58
C GLY A 348 9.02 17.09 -11.22
N ALA A 349 10.05 16.73 -10.45
CA ALA A 349 9.87 16.13 -9.13
C ALA A 349 9.36 17.17 -8.13
N VAL A 350 8.39 16.79 -7.31
CA VAL A 350 7.87 17.63 -6.21
C VAL A 350 7.69 16.77 -4.97
N PRO A 351 7.67 17.36 -3.75
CA PRO A 351 7.47 16.59 -2.53
C PRO A 351 6.24 15.67 -2.62
N GLY A 352 6.44 14.39 -2.32
CA GLY A 352 5.42 13.34 -2.37
C GLY A 352 5.13 12.79 -3.77
N ALA A 353 5.78 13.31 -4.81
CA ALA A 353 5.65 12.84 -6.19
C ALA A 353 7.03 12.85 -6.89
N PRO A 354 7.90 11.86 -6.58
CA PRO A 354 9.21 11.75 -7.20
C PRO A 354 9.10 11.34 -8.68
N ASN A 355 10.14 11.66 -9.44
CA ASN A 355 10.31 11.21 -10.83
C ASN A 355 11.39 10.16 -10.96
N PHE A 356 11.33 9.38 -12.04
CA PHE A 356 12.16 8.19 -12.21
C PHE A 356 12.92 8.23 -13.53
N LEU A 357 14.18 7.79 -13.51
CA LEU A 357 14.97 7.50 -14.69
C LEU A 357 15.58 6.11 -14.57
N PHE A 358 15.35 5.29 -15.58
CA PHE A 358 16.05 4.03 -15.77
C PHE A 358 17.22 4.24 -16.73
N ALA A 359 18.38 3.73 -16.38
CA ALA A 359 19.58 3.72 -17.22
C ALA A 359 20.26 2.35 -17.11
N ASN A 360 21.11 1.98 -18.07
CA ASN A 360 22.01 0.85 -17.85
C ASN A 360 23.21 1.28 -17.00
N VAL A 361 23.74 0.35 -16.21
CA VAL A 361 25.01 0.57 -15.51
C VAL A 361 26.12 0.59 -16.56
N GLU A 362 26.95 1.63 -16.56
CA GLU A 362 28.16 1.64 -17.39
C GLU A 362 29.10 0.56 -16.87
N SER A 363 29.43 -0.42 -17.72
CA SER A 363 30.45 -1.41 -17.41
C SER A 363 31.79 -0.68 -17.31
N SER A 364 32.30 -0.59 -16.08
CA SER A 364 33.63 -0.07 -15.76
C SER A 364 34.72 -0.91 -16.41
#